data_AF-A0A840UEH6-F1
#
_entry.id   AF-A0A840UEH6-F1
#
_cell.length_a   1.000
_cell.length_b   1.000
_cell.length_c   1.000
_cell.angle_alpha   90.00
_cell.angle_beta   90.00
_cell.angle_gamma   90.00
#
_symmetry.space_group_name_H-M   'P 1'
#
loop_
_entity.id
_entity.type
_entity.pdbx_description
1 polymer ?
#
loop_
_entity_poly.entity_id
_entity_poly.type
_entity_poly.pdbx_seq_one_letter_code
_entity_poly.pdbx_strand_id
1 'polypeptide(L)'
;MACFKNPKSFFEKGDSKIMADILLEQLKKLAMDYIEVQQERLDEFYIMAINKAVDMLKENIKEQFADYYVSLLTALEGNIDIAVLLKIKEELNS
;
A
#
# COMPACT_ATOMS: atom_id res chain seq x y z
N MET A 1 -5.43 -35.05 -25.97
CA MET A 1 -4.19 -35.58 -25.36
C MET A 1 -4.56 -36.78 -24.50
N ALA A 2 -4.24 -38.00 -24.93
CA ALA A 2 -4.36 -39.18 -24.10
C ALA A 2 -2.97 -39.83 -24.03
N CYS A 3 -2.14 -39.38 -23.08
CA CYS A 3 -0.84 -40.02 -22.81
C CYS A 3 -1.02 -41.43 -22.26
N PHE A 4 -2.21 -41.76 -21.74
CA PHE A 4 -2.55 -43.12 -21.36
C PHE A 4 -3.15 -43.88 -22.54
N LYS A 5 -2.37 -44.78 -23.14
CA LYS A 5 -2.85 -45.71 -24.18
C LYS A 5 -3.16 -47.10 -23.63
N ASN A 6 -2.30 -47.61 -22.75
CA ASN A 6 -2.50 -48.84 -21.97
C ASN A 6 -1.55 -48.84 -20.75
N PRO A 7 -1.82 -49.67 -19.72
CA PRO A 7 -1.01 -49.70 -18.50
C PRO A 7 0.47 -50.00 -18.75
N LYS A 8 0.78 -50.94 -19.65
CA LYS A 8 2.16 -51.33 -19.95
C LYS A 8 2.98 -50.17 -20.51
N SER A 9 2.42 -49.44 -21.46
CA SER A 9 3.08 -48.26 -22.05
C SER A 9 3.23 -47.13 -21.05
N PHE A 10 2.22 -46.95 -20.19
CA PHE A 10 2.22 -45.92 -19.17
C PHE A 10 3.26 -46.13 -18.06
N PHE A 11 3.35 -47.34 -17.52
CA PHE A 11 4.26 -47.66 -16.42
C PHE A 11 5.65 -48.09 -16.87
N GLU A 12 5.78 -48.79 -18.01
CA GLU A 12 7.06 -49.39 -18.43
C GLU A 12 7.71 -48.68 -19.62
N LYS A 13 6.97 -47.92 -20.44
CA LYS A 13 7.50 -47.26 -21.65
C LYS A 13 7.61 -45.74 -21.56
N GLY A 14 7.43 -45.18 -20.37
CA GLY A 14 7.69 -43.76 -20.10
C GLY A 14 6.54 -42.80 -20.40
N ASP A 15 5.35 -43.26 -20.80
CA ASP A 15 4.22 -42.33 -21.04
C ASP A 15 3.74 -41.63 -19.74
N SER A 16 4.02 -42.21 -18.57
CA SER A 16 3.81 -41.57 -17.27
C SER A 16 4.66 -40.31 -17.07
N LYS A 17 5.93 -40.34 -17.51
CA LYS A 17 6.81 -39.16 -17.46
C LYS A 17 6.33 -38.08 -18.41
N ILE A 18 5.93 -38.46 -19.63
CA ILE A 18 5.35 -37.53 -20.62
C ILE A 18 4.08 -36.87 -20.06
N MET A 19 3.21 -37.63 -19.41
CA MET A 19 2.01 -37.09 -18.77
C MET A 19 2.37 -36.12 -17.63
N ALA A 20 3.35 -36.48 -16.79
CA ALA A 20 3.80 -35.63 -15.70
C ALA A 20 4.40 -34.31 -16.20
N ASP A 21 5.19 -34.35 -17.28
CA ASP A 21 5.81 -33.17 -17.88
C ASP A 21 4.74 -32.23 -18.47
N ILE A 22 3.73 -32.77 -19.16
CA ILE A 22 2.59 -31.98 -19.69
C ILE A 22 1.79 -31.34 -18.57
N LEU A 23 1.48 -32.09 -17.50
CA LEU A 23 0.75 -31.55 -16.35
C LEU A 23 1.56 -30.45 -15.66
N LEU A 24 2.86 -30.64 -15.51
CA LEU A 24 3.75 -29.67 -14.90
C LEU A 24 3.83 -28.37 -15.72
N GLU A 25 3.86 -28.46 -17.05
CA GLU A 25 3.82 -27.30 -17.93
C GLU A 25 2.48 -26.54 -17.83
N GLN A 26 1.37 -27.27 -17.82
CA GLN A 26 0.04 -26.66 -17.67
C GLN A 26 -0.13 -25.98 -16.31
N LEU A 27 0.31 -26.63 -15.23
CA LEU A 27 0.25 -26.07 -13.88
C LEU A 27 1.15 -24.85 -13.73
N LYS A 28 2.33 -24.84 -14.36
CA LYS A 28 3.21 -23.66 -14.38
C LYS A 28 2.50 -22.47 -15.03
N LYS A 29 1.84 -22.67 -16.17
CA LYS A 29 1.10 -21.59 -16.82
C LYS A 29 -0.01 -21.05 -15.92
N LEU A 30 -0.83 -21.93 -15.35
CA LEU A 30 -1.90 -21.52 -14.43
C LEU A 30 -1.37 -20.79 -13.19
N ALA A 31 -0.23 -21.22 -12.66
CA ALA A 31 0.42 -20.55 -11.53
C ALA A 31 0.92 -19.16 -11.92
N MET A 32 1.51 -19.00 -13.11
CA MET A 32 1.94 -17.70 -13.61
C MET A 32 0.76 -16.76 -13.82
N ASP A 33 -0.29 -17.21 -14.51
CA ASP A 33 -1.52 -16.42 -14.73
C ASP A 33 -2.13 -15.98 -13.39
N TYR A 34 -2.15 -16.87 -12.39
CA TYR A 34 -2.62 -16.53 -11.04
C TYR A 34 -1.73 -15.49 -10.36
N ILE A 35 -0.40 -15.61 -10.45
CA ILE A 35 0.55 -14.66 -9.85
C ILE A 35 0.37 -13.28 -10.47
N GLU A 36 0.24 -13.17 -11.80
CA GLU A 36 0.03 -11.89 -12.49
C GLU A 36 -1.25 -11.20 -12.00
N VAL A 37 -2.36 -11.94 -11.92
CA VAL A 37 -3.62 -11.41 -11.38
C VAL A 37 -3.48 -10.96 -9.93
N GLN A 38 -2.77 -11.72 -9.09
CA GLN A 38 -2.57 -11.31 -7.70
C GLN A 38 -1.65 -10.09 -7.56
N GLN A 39 -0.66 -9.91 -8.45
CA GLN A 39 0.19 -8.73 -8.46
C GLN A 39 -0.64 -7.48 -8.76
N GLU A 40 -1.48 -7.51 -9.81
CA GLU A 40 -2.36 -6.38 -10.15
C GLU A 40 -3.30 -6.03 -9.00
N ARG A 41 -3.93 -7.04 -8.37
CA ARG A 41 -4.80 -6.82 -7.20
C ARG A 41 -4.05 -6.21 -6.02
N LEU A 42 -2.80 -6.59 -5.82
CA LEU A 42 -1.98 -6.08 -4.72
C LEU A 42 -1.63 -4.61 -4.95
N ASP A 43 -1.27 -4.26 -6.18
CA ASP A 43 -0.96 -2.89 -6.57
C ASP A 43 -2.19 -1.97 -6.40
N GLU A 44 -3.35 -2.39 -6.90
CA GLU A 44 -4.60 -1.65 -6.71
C GLU A 44 -4.94 -1.43 -5.23
N PHE A 45 -4.79 -2.48 -4.42
CA PHE A 45 -5.06 -2.42 -2.99
C PHE A 45 -4.15 -1.40 -2.29
N TYR A 46 -2.84 -1.46 -2.54
CA TYR A 46 -1.89 -0.56 -1.89
C TYR A 46 -2.01 0.88 -2.37
N ILE A 47 -2.26 1.11 -3.66
CA ILE A 47 -2.53 2.46 -4.18
C ILE A 47 -3.74 3.07 -3.46
N MET A 48 -4.83 2.32 -3.34
CA MET A 48 -6.02 2.78 -2.63
C MET A 48 -5.74 3.05 -1.15
N ALA A 49 -5.02 2.15 -0.47
CA ALA A 49 -4.69 2.28 0.95
C ALA A 49 -3.79 3.50 1.22
N ILE A 50 -2.77 3.71 0.38
CA ILE A 50 -1.85 4.85 0.50
C ILE A 50 -2.59 6.16 0.27
N ASN A 51 -3.41 6.26 -0.79
CA ASN A 51 -4.18 7.46 -1.07
C ASN A 51 -5.11 7.81 0.10
N LYS A 52 -5.82 6.81 0.64
CA LYS A 52 -6.66 6.99 1.82
C LYS A 52 -5.88 7.49 3.03
N ALA A 53 -4.70 6.91 3.30
CA ALA A 53 -3.86 7.33 4.41
C ALA A 53 -3.35 8.78 4.24
N VAL A 54 -2.95 9.15 3.03
CA VAL A 54 -2.50 10.51 2.69
C VAL A 54 -3.63 11.51 2.85
N ASP A 55 -4.85 11.18 2.44
CA ASP A 55 -5.98 12.08 2.58
C ASP A 55 -6.41 12.24 4.04
N MET A 56 -6.38 11.17 4.83
CA MET A 56 -6.56 11.26 6.29
C MET A 56 -5.50 12.13 6.96
N LEU A 57 -4.23 12.02 6.53
CA LEU A 57 -3.15 12.86 7.05
C LEU A 57 -3.36 14.33 6.70
N LYS A 58 -3.79 14.64 5.47
CA LYS A 58 -4.08 16.02 5.04
C LYS A 58 -5.19 16.65 5.88
N GLU A 59 -6.28 15.93 6.11
CA GLU A 59 -7.40 16.45 6.92
C GLU A 59 -6.96 16.68 8.37
N ASN A 60 -6.22 15.75 8.96
CA ASN A 60 -5.71 15.92 10.32
C ASN A 60 -4.76 17.14 10.42
N ILE A 61 -3.88 17.34 9.44
CA ILE A 61 -3.01 18.52 9.40
C ILE A 61 -3.82 19.82 9.28
N LYS A 62 -4.87 19.85 8.45
CA LYS A 62 -5.76 21.02 8.34
C LYS A 62 -6.45 21.35 9.65
N GLU A 63 -6.98 20.34 10.34
CA GLU A 63 -7.60 20.50 11.67
C GLU A 63 -6.59 21.04 12.68
N GLN A 64 -5.38 20.48 12.73
CA GLN A 64 -4.31 20.98 13.60
C GLN A 64 -3.95 22.44 13.32
N PHE A 65 -3.87 22.85 12.04
CA PHE A 65 -3.61 24.24 11.69
C PHE A 65 -4.75 25.17 12.12
N ALA A 66 -6.00 24.75 11.95
CA ALA A 66 -7.17 25.52 12.37
C ALA A 66 -7.17 25.69 13.90
N ASP A 67 -6.98 24.61 14.64
CA ASP A 67 -6.91 24.62 16.11
C ASP A 67 -5.75 25.47 16.62
N TYR A 68 -4.58 25.37 15.98
CA TYR A 68 -3.43 26.18 16.31
C TYR A 68 -3.71 27.67 16.10
N TYR A 69 -4.34 28.04 14.98
CA TYR A 69 -4.68 29.43 14.69
C TYR A 69 -5.71 29.98 15.67
N VAL A 70 -6.73 29.20 16.01
CA VAL A 70 -7.71 29.55 17.05
C VAL A 70 -7.04 29.72 18.41
N SER A 71 -6.12 28.82 18.78
CA SER A 71 -5.35 28.93 20.02
C SER A 71 -4.51 30.22 20.05
N LEU A 72 -3.89 30.59 18.93
CA LEU A 72 -3.08 31.80 18.83
C LEU A 72 -3.94 33.06 18.96
N LEU A 73 -5.08 33.12 18.26
CA LEU A 73 -6.04 34.21 18.39
C LEU A 73 -6.58 34.34 19.81
N THR A 74 -6.98 33.23 20.43
CA THR A 74 -7.49 33.21 21.80
C THR A 74 -6.44 33.70 22.79
N ALA A 75 -5.17 33.30 22.60
CA ALA A 75 -4.08 33.80 23.42
C ALA A 75 -3.92 35.32 23.28
N LEU A 76 -3.97 35.85 22.05
CA LEU A 76 -3.85 37.29 21.75
C LEU A 76 -5.03 38.11 22.28
N GLU A 77 -6.26 37.61 22.12
CA GLU A 77 -7.49 38.24 22.65
C GLU A 77 -7.52 38.25 24.19
N GLY A 78 -6.77 37.35 24.83
CA GLY A 78 -6.59 37.26 26.28
C GLY A 78 -5.82 38.42 26.94
N ASN A 79 -5.66 39.58 26.28
CA ASN A 79 -4.84 40.72 26.71
C ASN A 79 -3.38 40.35 26.96
N ILE A 80 -2.67 39.85 25.94
CA ILE A 80 -1.20 39.78 26.03
C ILE A 80 -0.67 41.21 26.10
N ASP A 81 -0.09 41.55 27.24
CA ASP A 81 0.54 42.85 27.46
C ASP A 81 1.58 43.11 26.37
N ILE A 82 1.47 44.27 25.71
CA ILE A 82 2.39 44.74 24.67
C ILE A 82 3.85 44.66 25.14
N ALA A 83 4.11 44.84 26.44
CA ALA A 83 5.44 44.69 27.02
C ALA A 83 6.04 43.29 26.81
N VAL A 84 5.22 42.23 26.86
CA VAL A 84 5.64 40.84 26.64
C VAL A 84 5.97 40.60 25.16
N LEU A 85 5.14 41.14 24.25
CA LEU A 85 5.36 41.02 22.81
C LEU A 85 6.64 41.75 22.35
N LEU A 86 6.93 42.91 22.94
CA LEU A 86 8.16 43.66 22.66
C LEU A 86 9.42 42.89 23.10
N LYS A 87 9.36 42.20 24.24
CA LYS A 87 10.47 41.39 24.73
C LYS A 87 10.77 40.19 23.83
N ILE A 88 9.73 39.48 23.39
CA ILE A 88 9.88 38.34 22.45
C ILE A 88 10.49 38.82 21.13
N LYS A 89 10.11 40.02 20.66
CA LYS A 89 10.67 40.61 19.44
C LYS A 89 12.17 40.94 19.58
N GLU A 90 12.62 41.41 20.73
CA GLU A 90 14.06 41.63 20.97
C GLU A 90 14.83 40.31 20.98
N GLU A 91 14.30 39.27 21.64
CA GLU A 91 14.91 37.94 21.70
C GLU A 91 15.01 37.26 20.33
N LEU A 92 14.06 37.49 19.41
CA LEU A 92 14.09 36.94 18.05
C LEU A 92 15.01 37.70 17.07
N ASN A 93 15.35 38.95 17.37
CA ASN A 93 16.29 39.76 16.58
C ASN A 93 17.72 39.75 17.16
N SER A 94 17.94 38.99 18.24
CA SER A 94 19.23 38.74 18.89
C SER A 94 19.83 37.43 18.39
#